data_AF-A0A436C037-F1
#
_entry.id   AF-A0A436C037-F1
#
_cell.length_a   1.000
_cell.length_b   1.000
_cell.length_c   1.000
_cell.angle_alpha   90.00
_cell.angle_beta   90.00
_cell.angle_gamma   90.00
#
_symmetry.space_group_name_H-M   'P 1'
#
loop_
_entity.id
_entity.type
_entity.pdbx_description
1 polymer ?
#
loop_
_entity_poly.entity_id
_entity_poly.type
_entity_poly.pdbx_seq_one_letter_code
_entity_poly.pdbx_strand_id
1 'polypeptide(L)' 'MAKAQTTKPKAESKQSKAQNTPRLKQVYNETIRKALQEQFGYDNEMQVPRIDK' A
#
# COMPACT_ATOMS: atom_id res chain seq x y z
N MET A 1 7.03 46.76 -30.58
CA MET A 1 7.46 46.96 -29.18
C MET A 1 6.35 46.49 -28.24
N ALA A 2 6.72 45.97 -27.05
CA ALA A 2 5.91 45.40 -25.95
C ALA A 2 5.29 44.00 -26.24
N LYS A 3 5.79 42.84 -25.78
CA LYS A 3 6.13 42.28 -24.43
C LYS A 3 4.91 41.97 -23.53
N ALA A 4 4.59 40.67 -23.40
CA ALA A 4 4.13 39.92 -22.20
C ALA A 4 4.01 38.42 -22.60
N GLN A 5 4.91 37.49 -22.25
CA GLN A 5 4.92 36.64 -21.03
C GLN A 5 3.51 36.33 -20.51
N THR A 6 3.05 35.12 -20.19
CA THR A 6 3.67 33.80 -19.95
C THR A 6 2.49 32.88 -19.66
N THR A 7 2.36 31.75 -20.36
CA THR A 7 1.52 30.64 -19.88
C THR A 7 2.38 29.39 -19.80
N LYS A 8 3.03 29.23 -18.64
CA LYS A 8 3.74 28.02 -18.23
C LYS A 8 2.75 26.85 -18.26
N PRO A 9 2.96 25.79 -19.07
CA PRO A 9 2.13 24.61 -18.98
C PRO A 9 2.45 23.90 -17.67
N LYS A 10 1.46 23.95 -16.76
CA LYS A 10 1.08 22.92 -15.79
C LYS A 10 2.24 22.09 -15.22
N ALA A 11 2.80 22.57 -14.12
CA ALA A 11 3.57 21.73 -13.23
C ALA A 11 2.67 20.56 -12.78
N GLU A 12 3.02 19.37 -13.25
CA GLU A 12 2.38 18.12 -12.84
C GLU A 12 2.55 17.97 -11.33
N SER A 13 1.41 17.99 -10.64
CA SER A 13 1.31 17.71 -9.22
C SER A 13 1.78 16.29 -8.95
N LYS A 14 3.02 16.14 -8.49
CA LYS A 14 3.50 14.89 -7.89
C LYS A 14 2.67 14.62 -6.63
N GLN A 15 1.60 13.86 -6.79
CA GLN A 15 0.81 13.34 -5.67
C GLN A 15 1.69 12.39 -4.87
N SER A 16 2.10 12.82 -3.69
CA SER A 16 2.64 11.96 -2.64
C SER A 16 1.53 11.01 -2.20
N LYS A 17 1.49 9.81 -2.80
CA LYS A 17 0.68 8.72 -2.29
C LYS A 17 1.21 8.39 -0.89
N ALA A 18 0.53 8.88 0.14
CA ALA A 18 0.74 8.40 1.49
C ALA A 18 0.38 6.92 1.49
N GLN A 19 1.41 6.07 1.48
CA GLN A 19 1.29 4.63 1.59
C GLN A 19 0.88 4.31 3.04
N ASN A 20 -0.34 4.69 3.42
CA ASN A 20 -0.95 4.33 4.69
C ASN A 20 -1.27 2.83 4.61
N THR A 21 -0.24 1.98 4.70
CA THR A 21 -0.45 0.59 5.06
C THR A 21 -1.14 0.62 6.42
N PRO A 22 -2.40 0.14 6.52
CA PRO A 22 -3.07 0.10 7.81
C PRO A 22 -2.18 -0.68 8.76
N ARG A 23 -1.83 -0.13 9.93
CA ARG A 23 -0.91 -0.76 10.90
C ARG A 23 -1.21 -2.25 11.10
N LEU A 24 -2.49 -2.59 11.16
CA LEU A 24 -2.99 -3.95 11.33
C LEU A 24 -2.73 -4.87 10.12
N LYS A 25 -2.74 -4.33 8.89
CA LYS A 25 -2.47 -5.12 7.67
C LYS A 25 -1.00 -5.52 7.57
N GLN A 26 -0.09 -4.66 8.02
CA GLN A 26 1.34 -4.99 8.06
C GLN A 26 1.62 -6.12 9.06
N VAL A 27 1.12 -5.97 10.29
CA VAL A 27 1.26 -6.99 11.35
C VAL A 27 0.64 -8.33 10.92
N TYR A 28 -0.51 -8.30 10.22
CA TYR A 28 -1.12 -9.50 9.69
C TYR A 28 -0.21 -10.24 8.70
N ASN A 29 0.38 -9.51 7.74
CA ASN A 29 1.23 -10.11 6.70
C ASN A 29 2.57 -10.61 7.23
N GLU A 30 3.19 -9.87 8.15
CA GLU A 30 4.56 -10.15 8.62
C GLU A 30 4.60 -11.16 9.76
N THR A 31 3.63 -11.08 10.68
CA THR A 31 3.66 -11.82 11.96
C THR A 31 2.56 -12.87 12.03
N ILE A 32 1.30 -12.47 11.86
CA ILE A 32 0.15 -13.36 12.11
C ILE A 32 0.09 -14.48 11.08
N ARG A 33 0.31 -14.18 9.80
CA ARG A 33 0.24 -15.17 8.72
C ARG A 33 1.25 -16.31 8.90
N LYS A 34 2.47 -15.98 9.33
CA LYS A 34 3.53 -16.97 9.61
C LYS A 34 3.21 -17.80 10.85
N ALA A 35 2.79 -17.15 11.92
CA ALA A 35 2.39 -17.83 13.15
C ALA A 35 1.24 -18.83 12.89
N LEU A 36 0.23 -18.45 12.11
CA LEU A 36 -0.88 -19.34 11.74
C LEU A 36 -0.43 -20.50 10.85
N GLN A 37 0.51 -20.26 9.94
CA GLN A 37 1.07 -21.33 9.11
C GLN A 37 1.82 -22.37 9.93
N GLU A 38 2.65 -21.94 10.89
CA GLU A 38 3.42 -22.83 11.76
C GLU A 38 2.53 -23.57 12.77
N GLN A 39 1.54 -22.90 13.35
CA GLN A 39 0.66 -23.51 14.36
C GLN A 39 -0.29 -24.56 13.78
N PHE A 40 -0.76 -24.36 12.55
CA PHE A 40 -1.80 -25.20 11.95
C PHE A 40 -1.29 -26.02 10.75
N GLY A 41 -0.02 -25.87 10.36
CA GLY A 41 0.59 -26.65 9.30
C GLY A 41 0.00 -26.38 7.92
N TYR A 42 -0.34 -25.12 7.60
CA TYR A 42 -0.86 -24.80 6.27
C TYR A 42 0.22 -24.99 5.20
N ASP A 43 -0.02 -25.92 4.27
CA ASP A 43 0.89 -26.20 3.14
C ASP A 43 1.06 -24.99 2.20
N ASN A 44 0.08 -24.08 2.20
CA ASN A 44 0.07 -22.91 1.34
C ASN A 44 -0.37 -21.66 2.11
N GLU A 45 0.36 -20.57 1.94
CA GLU A 45 0.06 -19.29 2.57
C GLU A 45 -1.31 -18.70 2.16
N MET A 46 -1.89 -19.16 1.05
CA MET A 46 -3.22 -18.76 0.58
C MET A 46 -4.36 -19.40 1.37
N GLN A 47 -4.10 -20.49 2.10
CA GLN A 47 -5.07 -21.13 3.00
C GLN A 47 -5.23 -20.38 4.33
N VAL A 48 -4.31 -19.47 4.66
CA VAL A 48 -4.38 -18.69 5.88
C VAL A 48 -5.62 -17.79 5.85
N PRO A 49 -6.53 -17.89 6.85
CA PRO A 49 -7.78 -17.13 6.90
C PRO A 49 -7.56 -15.63 6.84
N ARG A 50 -8.21 -14.96 5.88
CA ARG A 50 -8.15 -13.51 5.68
C ARG A 50 -9.46 -12.86 6.14
N ILE A 51 -9.37 -11.64 6.64
CA ILE A 51 -10.55 -10.81 6.92
C ILE A 51 -11.04 -10.24 5.59
N ASP A 52 -12.19 -10.72 5.11
CA ASP A 52 -12.96 -10.06 4.05
C ASP A 52 -13.93 -9.04 4.65
N LYS A 53 -14.38 -8.06 3.87
CA LYS A 53 -15.10 -6.87 4.34
C LYS A 53 -16.59 -7.11 4.57
#